data_AF-A0A836QBR4-F1
#
_entry.id   AF-A0A836QBR4-F1
#
_cell.length_a   1.000
_cell.length_b   1.000
_cell.length_c   1.000
_cell.angle_alpha   90.00
_cell.angle_beta   90.00
_cell.angle_gamma   90.00
#
_symmetry.space_group_name_H-M   'P 1'
#
loop_
_entity.id
_entity.type
_entity.pdbx_description
1 polymer ?
#
loop_
_entity_poly.entity_id
_entity_poly.type
_entity_poly.pdbx_seq_one_letter_code
_entity_poly.pdbx_strand_id
1 'polypeptide(L)'
;MKRDNLPDHKSVTTQSSFNYENERIDLACAFRWTVRMGMHESIANHFSLAVNDDGTRFLINPKRHFSRIKASDLLLLDTKEPPDFKHPDAPDVTAWGLHGSIHRHCPHARCVMHVHPIYATVLASLADSNLPPIDQNSAIFYKRYVIDEEYGGLAFEKEGERCAEMLNDPKIKVMIMGNHG
;
A
#
# COMPACT_ATOMS: atom_id res chain seq x y z
N MET A 1 11.24 62.48 -17.82
CA MET A 1 11.75 61.34 -17.03
C MET A 1 11.14 60.07 -17.64
N LYS A 2 11.92 59.32 -18.42
CA LYS A 2 11.47 58.06 -19.04
C LYS A 2 11.38 57.00 -17.94
N ARG A 3 10.25 56.31 -17.81
CA ARG A 3 10.14 55.11 -16.96
C ARG A 3 10.50 53.93 -17.85
N ASP A 4 11.59 53.26 -17.48
CA ASP A 4 12.05 52.04 -18.12
C ASP A 4 11.05 50.91 -17.85
N ASN A 5 10.60 50.26 -18.93
CA ASN A 5 9.85 49.02 -18.88
C ASN A 5 10.82 47.89 -18.50
N LEU A 6 10.75 47.42 -17.26
CA LEU A 6 11.31 46.13 -16.86
C LEU A 6 10.46 45.01 -17.49
N PRO A 7 11.08 43.96 -18.06
CA PRO A 7 10.34 42.84 -18.61
C PRO A 7 9.64 42.08 -17.48
N ASP A 8 8.36 41.82 -17.71
CA ASP A 8 7.50 41.00 -16.87
C ASP A 8 8.14 39.62 -16.71
N HIS A 9 8.55 39.29 -15.47
CA HIS A 9 9.07 37.96 -15.14
C HIS A 9 7.92 36.97 -15.31
N LYS A 10 7.82 36.38 -16.50
CA LYS A 10 7.01 35.18 -16.73
C LYS A 10 7.41 34.16 -15.68
N SER A 11 6.50 33.88 -14.75
CA SER A 11 6.62 32.77 -13.83
C SER A 11 6.82 31.51 -14.67
N VAL A 12 8.02 30.95 -14.57
CA VAL A 12 8.30 29.64 -15.14
C VAL A 12 7.47 28.66 -14.32
N THR A 13 6.29 28.32 -14.83
CA THR A 13 5.50 27.21 -14.29
C THR A 13 6.33 25.96 -14.56
N THR A 14 7.01 25.46 -13.53
CA THR A 14 7.69 24.16 -13.54
C THR A 14 6.61 23.08 -13.65
N GLN A 15 6.12 22.86 -14.87
CA GLN A 15 5.15 21.84 -15.17
C GLN A 15 5.90 20.52 -15.40
N SER A 16 6.12 19.82 -14.30
CA SER A 16 6.36 18.39 -14.28
C SER A 16 5.47 17.78 -13.19
N SER A 17 4.15 17.95 -13.32
CA SER A 17 3.21 17.26 -12.44
C SER A 17 3.20 15.79 -12.86
N PHE A 18 3.84 14.92 -12.08
CA PHE A 18 3.65 13.48 -12.26
C PHE A 18 2.17 13.15 -12.07
N ASN A 19 1.60 12.25 -12.89
CA ASN A 19 0.21 11.81 -12.78
C ASN A 19 -0.12 11.44 -11.32
N TYR A 20 -1.28 11.85 -10.82
CA TYR A 20 -1.73 11.58 -9.44
C TYR A 20 -0.82 12.20 -8.37
N GLU A 21 -0.48 13.49 -8.53
CA GLU A 21 0.48 14.19 -7.67
C GLU A 21 0.09 14.17 -6.19
N ASN A 22 -1.18 14.48 -5.87
CA ASN A 22 -1.66 14.49 -4.48
C ASN A 22 -1.63 13.09 -3.87
N GLU A 23 -2.12 12.08 -4.59
CA GLU A 23 -2.12 10.68 -4.18
C GLU A 23 -0.69 10.18 -3.90
N ARG A 24 0.27 10.60 -4.73
CA ARG A 24 1.68 10.28 -4.54
C ARG A 24 2.26 10.95 -3.30
N ILE A 25 1.91 12.21 -3.04
CA ILE A 25 2.35 12.94 -1.85
C ILE A 25 1.77 12.29 -0.59
N ASP A 26 0.48 11.99 -0.57
CA ASP A 26 -0.20 11.37 0.57
C ASP A 26 0.38 9.99 0.88
N LEU A 27 0.59 9.15 -0.14
CA LEU A 27 1.17 7.83 0.04
C LEU A 27 2.64 7.93 0.51
N ALA A 28 3.42 8.88 -0.03
CA ALA A 28 4.77 9.17 0.46
C ALA A 28 4.77 9.57 1.95
N CYS A 29 3.82 10.41 2.37
CA CYS A 29 3.63 10.79 3.77
C CYS A 29 3.30 9.58 4.65
N ALA A 30 2.42 8.68 4.19
CA ALA A 30 2.08 7.45 4.90
C ALA A 30 3.31 6.60 5.19
N PHE A 31 4.17 6.36 4.19
CA PHE A 31 5.44 5.63 4.40
C PHE A 31 6.32 6.28 5.47
N ARG A 32 6.46 7.62 5.45
CA ARG A 32 7.31 8.34 6.43
C ARG A 32 6.74 8.26 7.84
N TRP A 33 5.41 8.32 7.99
CA TRP A 33 4.76 8.18 9.29
C TRP A 33 4.84 6.75 9.84
N THR A 34 4.68 5.74 9.00
CA THR A 34 4.86 4.33 9.40
C THR A 34 6.26 4.07 9.97
N VAL A 35 7.30 4.67 9.37
CA VAL A 35 8.66 4.60 9.92
C VAL A 35 8.75 5.26 11.29
N ARG A 36 8.20 6.48 11.45
CA ARG A 36 8.19 7.22 12.72
C ARG A 36 7.47 6.47 13.83
N MET A 37 6.45 5.68 13.48
CA MET A 37 5.70 4.85 14.41
C MET A 37 6.36 3.47 14.68
N GLY A 38 7.51 3.18 14.07
CA GLY A 38 8.21 1.91 14.29
C GLY A 38 7.55 0.68 13.65
N MET A 39 6.61 0.86 12.72
CA MET A 39 5.85 -0.22 12.07
C MET A 39 6.49 -0.68 10.73
N HIS A 40 7.79 -0.46 10.56
CA HIS A 40 8.51 -0.78 9.33
C HIS A 40 9.38 -2.02 9.52
N GLU A 41 9.47 -2.88 8.50
CA GLU A 41 10.38 -4.01 8.48
C GLU A 41 11.18 -4.01 7.18
N SER A 42 12.49 -3.74 7.31
CA SER A 42 13.45 -3.77 6.21
C SER A 42 12.89 -3.10 4.93
N ILE A 43 12.98 -3.76 3.78
CA ILE A 43 12.41 -3.34 2.50
C ILE A 43 11.17 -4.17 2.09
N ALA A 44 10.63 -4.97 3.01
CA ALA A 44 9.62 -6.00 2.72
C ALA A 44 8.17 -5.49 2.74
N ASN A 45 7.93 -4.30 3.27
CA ASN A 45 6.59 -3.72 3.36
C ASN A 45 6.17 -3.02 2.06
N HIS A 46 4.85 -2.95 1.83
CA HIS A 46 4.29 -2.35 0.63
C HIS A 46 3.00 -1.59 0.94
N PHE A 47 2.88 -0.34 0.48
CA PHE A 47 1.59 0.35 0.44
C PHE A 47 1.21 0.66 -0.99
N SER A 48 -0.09 0.54 -1.28
CA SER A 48 -0.61 0.84 -2.59
C SER A 48 -1.92 1.61 -2.55
N LEU A 49 -2.19 2.39 -3.59
CA LEU A 49 -3.38 3.22 -3.71
C LEU A 49 -3.97 3.14 -5.12
N ALA A 50 -5.19 2.65 -5.24
CA ALA A 50 -5.95 2.64 -6.50
C ALA A 50 -6.30 4.07 -6.95
N VAL A 51 -6.01 4.37 -8.21
CA VAL A 51 -6.14 5.71 -8.82
C VAL A 51 -7.26 5.80 -9.86
N ASN A 52 -7.99 4.70 -10.07
CA ASN A 52 -9.18 4.60 -10.91
C ASN A 52 -10.28 3.79 -10.21
N ASP A 53 -11.52 3.95 -10.67
CA ASP A 53 -12.70 3.40 -9.99
C ASP A 53 -12.81 1.87 -10.06
N ASP A 54 -12.30 1.25 -11.13
CA ASP A 54 -12.28 -0.21 -11.30
C ASP A 54 -11.03 -0.88 -10.67
N GLY A 55 -10.18 -0.11 -9.98
CA GLY A 55 -9.05 -0.63 -9.21
C GLY A 55 -7.93 -1.25 -10.05
N THR A 56 -7.99 -1.13 -11.38
CA THR A 56 -6.97 -1.77 -12.24
C THR A 56 -5.66 -1.00 -12.27
N ARG A 57 -5.64 0.28 -11.88
CA ARG A 57 -4.42 1.09 -11.82
C ARG A 57 -4.17 1.54 -10.40
N PHE A 58 -2.94 1.38 -9.94
CA PHE A 58 -2.58 1.75 -8.58
C PHE A 58 -1.13 2.21 -8.47
N LEU A 59 -0.90 3.09 -7.49
CA LEU A 59 0.43 3.50 -7.04
C LEU A 59 1.00 2.48 -6.06
N ILE A 60 2.30 2.21 -6.08
CA ILE A 60 3.00 1.39 -5.09
C ILE A 60 4.47 1.81 -4.93
N ASN A 61 5.10 1.51 -3.80
CA ASN A 61 6.53 1.74 -3.62
C ASN A 61 7.41 0.72 -4.38
N PRO A 62 8.58 1.14 -4.88
CA PRO A 62 9.63 0.21 -5.31
C PRO A 62 10.24 -0.50 -4.08
N LYS A 63 11.10 -1.51 -4.34
CA LYS A 63 11.88 -2.24 -3.32
C LYS A 63 12.88 -1.35 -2.58
N ARG A 64 12.38 -0.55 -1.65
CA ARG A 64 13.13 0.48 -0.95
C ARG A 64 12.55 0.71 0.44
N HIS A 65 13.43 0.94 1.40
CA HIS A 65 13.03 1.24 2.77
C HIS A 65 12.12 2.47 2.83
N PHE A 66 11.03 2.39 3.60
CA PHE A 66 10.00 3.44 3.70
C PHE A 66 10.57 4.83 4.05
N SER A 67 11.68 4.88 4.80
CA SER A 67 12.38 6.13 5.15
C SER A 67 13.08 6.82 3.98
N ARG A 68 13.06 6.24 2.77
CA ARG A 68 13.68 6.80 1.58
C ARG A 68 12.69 7.09 0.46
N ILE A 69 11.42 6.66 0.58
CA ILE A 69 10.39 6.85 -0.43
C ILE A 69 9.99 8.32 -0.57
N LYS A 70 9.94 8.83 -1.80
CA LYS A 70 9.41 10.13 -2.20
C LYS A 70 8.21 9.94 -3.12
N ALA A 71 7.38 10.97 -3.29
CA ALA A 71 6.25 10.95 -4.22
C ALA A 71 6.66 10.59 -5.67
N SER A 72 7.83 11.08 -6.10
CA SER A 72 8.42 10.80 -7.42
C SER A 72 8.94 9.36 -7.57
N ASP A 73 9.14 8.62 -6.47
CA ASP A 73 9.64 7.25 -6.52
C ASP A 73 8.53 6.23 -6.80
N LEU A 74 7.26 6.61 -6.63
CA LEU A 74 6.15 5.67 -6.70
C LEU A 74 5.92 5.18 -8.13
N LEU A 75 5.66 3.88 -8.23
CA LEU A 75 5.37 3.22 -9.49
C LEU A 75 3.87 3.31 -9.75
N LEU A 76 3.48 3.56 -11.00
CA LEU A 76 2.09 3.37 -11.44
C LEU A 76 2.02 2.02 -12.15
N LEU A 77 1.23 1.10 -11.63
CA LEU A 77 1.03 -0.24 -12.20
C LEU A 77 -0.38 -0.37 -12.76
N ASP A 78 -0.53 -1.27 -13.73
CA ASP A 78 -1.82 -1.73 -14.24
C ASP A 78 -1.94 -3.24 -13.94
N THR A 79 -3.08 -3.69 -13.43
CA THR A 79 -3.32 -5.10 -13.11
C THR A 79 -3.46 -5.96 -14.36
N LYS A 80 -3.72 -5.34 -15.51
CA LYS A 80 -3.83 -6.03 -16.81
C LYS A 80 -2.47 -6.19 -17.49
N GLU A 81 -1.45 -5.47 -17.04
CA GLU A 81 -0.12 -5.44 -17.66
C GLU A 81 0.96 -5.67 -16.59
N PRO A 82 1.55 -6.88 -16.49
CA PRO A 82 2.58 -7.13 -15.51
C PRO A 82 3.78 -6.20 -15.72
N PRO A 83 4.37 -5.64 -14.65
CA PRO A 83 5.56 -4.81 -14.78
C PRO A 83 6.76 -5.65 -15.25
N ASP A 84 7.74 -4.99 -15.87
CA ASP A 84 9.04 -5.63 -16.13
C ASP A 84 9.79 -5.84 -14.81
N PHE A 85 9.67 -7.04 -14.25
CA PHE A 85 10.30 -7.42 -13.00
C PHE A 85 11.84 -7.41 -13.04
N LYS A 86 12.46 -7.22 -14.22
CA LYS A 86 13.91 -7.03 -14.35
C LYS A 86 14.34 -5.58 -14.15
N HIS A 87 13.42 -4.63 -14.17
CA HIS A 87 13.73 -3.23 -13.92
C HIS A 87 14.25 -3.04 -12.49
N PRO A 88 15.31 -2.23 -12.25
CA PRO A 88 15.90 -2.07 -10.91
C PRO A 88 14.91 -1.57 -9.84
N ASP A 89 13.97 -0.71 -10.25
CA ASP A 89 12.90 -0.20 -9.39
C ASP A 89 11.59 -1.00 -9.52
N ALA A 90 11.60 -2.20 -10.10
CA ALA A 90 10.39 -3.02 -10.19
C ALA A 90 9.78 -3.27 -8.79
N PRO A 91 8.44 -3.38 -8.69
CA PRO A 91 7.80 -3.77 -7.45
C PRO A 91 8.18 -5.21 -7.08
N ASP A 92 7.88 -5.60 -5.84
CA ASP A 92 7.89 -7.01 -5.51
C ASP A 92 6.77 -7.76 -6.24
N VAL A 93 7.07 -8.96 -6.76
CA VAL A 93 6.11 -9.80 -7.47
C VAL A 93 4.93 -10.17 -6.56
N THR A 94 5.24 -10.46 -5.29
CA THR A 94 4.24 -10.82 -4.27
C THR A 94 3.33 -9.63 -3.97
N ALA A 95 3.90 -8.41 -3.94
CA ALA A 95 3.15 -7.18 -3.74
C ALA A 95 2.21 -6.87 -4.92
N TRP A 96 2.67 -7.08 -6.16
CA TRP A 96 1.82 -6.93 -7.35
C TRP A 96 0.66 -7.94 -7.35
N GLY A 97 0.93 -9.20 -7.01
CA GLY A 97 -0.08 -10.27 -6.91
C GLY A 97 -1.15 -9.94 -5.86
N LEU A 98 -0.76 -9.72 -4.62
CA LEU A 98 -1.69 -9.46 -3.50
C LEU A 98 -2.45 -8.15 -3.68
N HIS A 99 -1.73 -7.02 -3.83
CA HIS A 99 -2.37 -5.71 -3.90
C HIS A 99 -3.20 -5.57 -5.16
N GLY A 100 -2.71 -6.11 -6.29
CA GLY A 100 -3.45 -6.12 -7.55
C GLY A 100 -4.75 -6.91 -7.43
N SER A 101 -4.75 -8.09 -6.81
CA SER A 101 -5.96 -8.89 -6.61
C SER A 101 -6.96 -8.20 -5.67
N ILE A 102 -6.49 -7.61 -4.57
CA ILE A 102 -7.38 -6.86 -3.65
C ILE A 102 -8.02 -5.66 -4.35
N HIS A 103 -7.25 -4.85 -5.09
CA HIS A 103 -7.83 -3.68 -5.78
C HIS A 103 -8.88 -4.08 -6.83
N ARG A 104 -8.66 -5.19 -7.58
CA ARG A 104 -9.62 -5.67 -8.59
C ARG A 104 -10.93 -6.17 -7.99
N HIS A 105 -10.88 -6.87 -6.86
CA HIS A 105 -12.03 -7.59 -6.32
C HIS A 105 -12.67 -6.87 -5.12
N CYS A 106 -11.99 -5.92 -4.50
CA CYS A 106 -12.46 -5.16 -3.35
C CYS A 106 -12.44 -3.64 -3.67
N PRO A 107 -13.36 -3.09 -4.48
CA PRO A 107 -13.36 -1.67 -4.85
C PRO A 107 -13.41 -0.70 -3.66
N HIS A 108 -13.93 -1.17 -2.52
CA HIS A 108 -13.97 -0.42 -1.27
C HIS A 108 -12.60 -0.28 -0.58
N ALA A 109 -11.61 -1.10 -0.96
CA ALA A 109 -10.26 -1.15 -0.40
C ALA A 109 -9.27 -0.35 -1.27
N ARG A 110 -9.58 0.93 -1.52
CA ARG A 110 -8.78 1.80 -2.39
C ARG A 110 -7.33 1.95 -1.95
N CYS A 111 -7.05 1.88 -0.65
CA CYS A 111 -5.70 1.91 -0.10
C CYS A 111 -5.44 0.60 0.64
N VAL A 112 -4.34 -0.08 0.30
CA VAL A 112 -3.91 -1.32 0.95
C VAL A 112 -2.56 -1.07 1.59
N MET A 113 -2.47 -1.32 2.89
CA MET A 113 -1.27 -1.10 3.69
C MET A 113 -0.79 -2.42 4.28
N HIS A 114 0.31 -2.96 3.76
CA HIS A 114 0.92 -4.17 4.27
C HIS A 114 2.15 -3.83 5.13
N VAL A 115 2.17 -4.35 6.36
CA VAL A 115 3.24 -4.15 7.35
C VAL A 115 3.46 -5.42 8.16
N HIS A 116 4.65 -5.53 8.75
CA HIS A 116 5.02 -6.57 9.73
C HIS A 116 5.38 -5.98 11.11
N PRO A 117 4.44 -5.33 11.83
CA PRO A 117 4.75 -4.80 13.15
C PRO A 117 4.83 -5.95 14.16
N ILE A 118 5.84 -5.92 15.03
CA ILE A 118 6.19 -7.00 15.98
C ILE A 118 4.97 -7.63 16.65
N TYR A 119 4.05 -6.83 17.21
CA TYR A 119 2.90 -7.37 17.93
C TYR A 119 1.87 -8.07 17.04
N ALA A 120 1.66 -7.59 15.81
CA ALA A 120 0.76 -8.24 14.85
C ALA A 120 1.39 -9.51 14.31
N THR A 121 2.69 -9.49 14.00
CA THR A 121 3.43 -10.69 13.58
C THR A 121 3.44 -11.76 14.66
N VAL A 122 3.61 -11.38 15.94
CA VAL A 122 3.50 -12.32 17.07
C VAL A 122 2.09 -12.92 17.15
N LEU A 123 1.04 -12.08 17.09
CA LEU A 123 -0.35 -12.55 17.08
C LEU A 123 -0.60 -13.54 15.93
N ALA A 124 -0.17 -13.18 14.72
CA ALA A 124 -0.31 -14.00 13.52
C ALA A 124 0.47 -15.33 13.57
N SER A 125 1.44 -15.45 14.47
CA SER A 125 2.24 -16.67 14.64
C SER A 125 1.71 -17.58 15.75
N LEU A 126 0.64 -17.18 16.45
CA LEU A 126 0.01 -18.01 17.47
C LEU A 126 -0.86 -19.09 16.82
N ALA A 127 -0.96 -20.24 17.49
CA ALA A 127 -1.90 -21.30 17.09
C ALA A 127 -3.37 -20.81 17.05
N ASP A 128 -3.68 -19.78 17.85
CA ASP A 128 -4.91 -19.01 17.75
C ASP A 128 -4.56 -17.53 17.52
N SER A 129 -4.72 -17.08 16.27
CA SER A 129 -4.43 -15.70 15.85
C SER A 129 -5.61 -14.74 16.09
N ASN A 130 -6.66 -15.16 16.82
CA ASN A 130 -7.76 -14.27 17.17
C ASN A 130 -7.28 -13.13 18.08
N LEU A 131 -7.67 -11.90 17.71
CA LEU A 131 -7.58 -10.72 18.57
C LEU A 131 -8.87 -10.59 19.40
N PRO A 132 -8.87 -10.96 20.69
CA PRO A 132 -10.03 -10.78 21.54
C PRO A 132 -10.24 -9.30 21.89
N PRO A 133 -11.49 -8.84 22.06
CA PRO A 133 -11.80 -7.45 22.43
C PRO A 133 -11.59 -7.22 23.94
N ILE A 134 -10.35 -7.27 24.40
CA ILE A 134 -9.98 -7.17 25.82
C ILE A 134 -9.90 -5.73 26.33
N ASP A 135 -9.64 -4.78 25.44
CA ASP A 135 -9.51 -3.36 25.74
C ASP A 135 -10.14 -2.50 24.62
N GLN A 136 -10.19 -1.18 24.83
CA GLN A 136 -10.83 -0.28 23.87
C GLN A 136 -10.15 -0.29 22.48
N ASN A 137 -8.84 -0.51 22.40
CA ASN A 137 -8.13 -0.56 21.12
C ASN A 137 -8.40 -1.86 20.37
N SER A 138 -8.33 -3.01 21.06
CA SER A 138 -8.68 -4.30 20.44
C SER A 138 -10.16 -4.40 20.07
N ALA A 139 -11.05 -3.78 20.86
CA ALA A 139 -12.49 -3.75 20.59
C ALA A 139 -12.87 -3.05 19.27
N ILE A 140 -12.06 -2.10 18.78
CA ILE A 140 -12.27 -1.46 17.48
C ILE A 140 -12.27 -2.48 16.33
N PHE A 141 -11.51 -3.56 16.47
CA PHE A 141 -11.38 -4.61 15.46
C PHE A 141 -12.42 -5.72 15.60
N TYR A 142 -13.19 -5.77 16.69
CA TYR A 142 -14.11 -6.86 16.96
C TYR A 142 -15.11 -7.07 15.81
N LYS A 143 -15.09 -8.28 15.22
CA LYS A 143 -15.88 -8.66 14.03
C LYS A 143 -15.61 -7.82 12.77
N ARG A 144 -14.40 -7.24 12.66
CA ARG A 144 -13.97 -6.37 11.54
C ARG A 144 -12.62 -6.77 10.94
N TYR A 145 -12.13 -7.96 11.28
CA TYR A 145 -10.94 -8.57 10.69
C TYR A 145 -11.20 -10.02 10.29
N VAL A 146 -10.33 -10.53 9.43
CA VAL A 146 -10.23 -11.94 9.05
C VAL A 146 -8.83 -12.45 9.34
N ILE A 147 -8.69 -13.77 9.52
CA ILE A 147 -7.40 -14.44 9.72
C ILE A 147 -7.20 -15.35 8.51
N ASP A 148 -6.10 -15.15 7.82
CA ASP A 148 -5.62 -16.05 6.78
C ASP A 148 -4.64 -17.07 7.37
N GLU A 149 -5.12 -18.27 7.70
CA GLU A 149 -4.28 -19.36 8.22
C GLU A 149 -3.48 -20.10 7.12
N GLU A 150 -3.78 -19.84 5.84
CA GLU A 150 -3.22 -20.55 4.69
C GLU A 150 -2.22 -19.68 3.91
N TYR A 151 -1.57 -18.72 4.57
CA TYR A 151 -0.58 -17.87 3.93
C TYR A 151 0.66 -18.67 3.49
N GLY A 152 0.93 -18.66 2.19
CA GLY A 152 1.98 -19.45 1.54
C GLY A 152 3.27 -18.68 1.24
N GLY A 153 3.36 -17.39 1.58
CA GLY A 153 4.60 -16.60 1.55
C GLY A 153 4.99 -16.01 0.19
N LEU A 154 4.31 -16.38 -0.90
CA LEU A 154 4.65 -15.93 -2.25
C LEU A 154 3.54 -15.11 -2.92
N ALA A 155 2.34 -15.02 -2.32
CA ALA A 155 1.22 -14.21 -2.79
C ALA A 155 1.02 -14.24 -4.31
N PHE A 156 1.11 -15.44 -4.90
CA PHE A 156 0.76 -15.66 -6.30
C PHE A 156 -0.72 -15.37 -6.52
N GLU A 157 -1.14 -15.26 -7.78
CA GLU A 157 -2.48 -14.84 -8.19
C GLU A 157 -3.61 -15.51 -7.37
N LYS A 158 -3.54 -16.84 -7.17
CA LYS A 158 -4.53 -17.60 -6.38
C LYS A 158 -4.59 -17.19 -4.90
N GLU A 159 -3.44 -16.92 -4.28
CA GLU A 159 -3.38 -16.46 -2.89
C GLU A 159 -3.93 -15.03 -2.79
N GLY A 160 -3.58 -14.15 -3.74
CA GLY A 160 -4.14 -12.81 -3.81
C GLY A 160 -5.67 -12.80 -3.99
N GLU A 161 -6.21 -13.69 -4.82
CA GLU A 161 -7.66 -13.87 -5.01
C GLU A 161 -8.34 -14.35 -3.73
N ARG A 162 -7.79 -15.37 -3.08
CA ARG A 162 -8.30 -15.88 -1.79
C ARG A 162 -8.30 -14.78 -0.72
N CYS A 163 -7.22 -14.00 -0.60
CA CYS A 163 -7.18 -12.85 0.32
C CYS A 163 -8.28 -11.83 -0.02
N ALA A 164 -8.52 -11.55 -1.30
CA ALA A 164 -9.56 -10.62 -1.72
C ALA A 164 -10.97 -11.14 -1.41
N GLU A 165 -11.23 -12.44 -1.56
CA GLU A 165 -12.49 -13.06 -1.15
C GLU A 165 -12.75 -12.88 0.35
N MET A 166 -11.73 -13.07 1.19
CA MET A 166 -11.82 -12.88 2.64
C MET A 166 -12.06 -11.40 3.02
N LEU A 167 -11.63 -10.46 2.19
CA LEU A 167 -11.82 -9.02 2.37
C LEU A 167 -13.05 -8.45 1.63
N ASN A 168 -13.89 -9.28 1.01
CA ASN A 168 -14.97 -8.79 0.13
C ASN A 168 -16.06 -8.01 0.90
N ASP A 169 -16.32 -8.31 2.17
CA ASP A 169 -17.25 -7.51 2.99
C ASP A 169 -16.62 -6.14 3.33
N PRO A 170 -17.22 -5.01 2.90
CA PRO A 170 -16.71 -3.68 3.20
C PRO A 170 -16.61 -3.34 4.70
N LYS A 171 -17.19 -4.14 5.60
CA LYS A 171 -17.04 -3.99 7.06
C LYS A 171 -15.73 -4.59 7.59
N ILE A 172 -15.13 -5.53 6.87
CA ILE A 172 -13.85 -6.15 7.18
C ILE A 172 -12.75 -5.27 6.57
N LYS A 173 -11.85 -4.74 7.41
CA LYS A 173 -10.80 -3.80 6.97
C LYS A 173 -9.38 -4.27 7.27
N VAL A 174 -9.26 -5.40 7.96
CA VAL A 174 -7.98 -5.92 8.46
C VAL A 174 -7.92 -7.40 8.16
N MET A 175 -6.75 -7.85 7.72
CA MET A 175 -6.41 -9.26 7.59
C MET A 175 -5.18 -9.51 8.45
N ILE A 176 -5.21 -10.59 9.21
CA ILE A 176 -4.04 -11.14 9.90
C ILE A 176 -3.55 -12.30 9.03
N MET A 177 -2.33 -12.19 8.51
CA MET A 177 -1.74 -13.22 7.63
C MET A 177 -0.86 -14.14 8.46
N GLY A 178 -1.24 -15.42 8.54
CA GLY A 178 -0.60 -16.42 9.40
C GLY A 178 0.91 -16.48 9.23
N ASN A 179 1.63 -16.41 10.34
CA ASN A 179 3.10 -16.38 10.42
C ASN A 179 3.78 -15.23 9.66
N HIS A 180 3.06 -14.14 9.36
CA HIS A 180 3.55 -13.04 8.52
C HIS A 180 3.31 -11.66 9.14
N GLY A 181 2.05 -11.19 9.22
CA GLY A 181 1.72 -9.89 9.82
C GLY A 181 0.30 -9.43 9.60
#